data_AF-A0A4U1W7F6-F1
#
_entry.id   AF-A0A4U1W7F6-F1
#
_cell.length_a   1.000
_cell.length_b   1.000
_cell.length_c   1.000
_cell.angle_alpha   90.00
_cell.angle_beta   90.00
_cell.angle_gamma   90.00
#
_symmetry.space_group_name_H-M   'P 1'
#
loop_
_entity.id
_entity.type
_entity.pdbx_description
1 polymer ?
#
loop_
_entity_poly.entity_id
_entity_poly.type
_entity_poly.pdbx_seq_one_letter_code
_entity_poly.pdbx_strand_id
1 'polypeptide(L)' 'MLNPRTQEELEALLLEMYPDNRIAASEFQAALNPIDKAIIKSDLGIRNWYTPKELAEYLWRRSNYHAIETDPYASSL' A
#
# COMPACT_ATOMS: atom_id res chain seq x y z
N MET A 1 0.32 6.61 -18.40
CA MET A 1 -0.72 5.95 -17.59
C MET A 1 -0.03 4.85 -16.81
N LEU A 2 0.18 5.06 -15.50
CA LEU A 2 0.78 4.08 -14.60
C LEU A 2 -0.38 3.38 -13.89
N ASN A 3 -0.93 2.34 -14.52
CA ASN A 3 -1.98 1.52 -13.95
C ASN A 3 -1.40 0.12 -13.68
N PRO A 4 -0.76 -0.09 -12.50
CA PRO A 4 -0.24 -1.39 -12.15
C PRO A 4 -1.39 -2.42 -12.12
N ARG A 5 -1.14 -3.58 -12.70
CA ARG A 5 -2.08 -4.71 -12.81
C ARG A 5 -1.79 -5.84 -11.84
N THR A 6 -0.66 -5.76 -11.13
CA THR A 6 -0.33 -6.66 -10.02
C THR A 6 0.27 -5.89 -8.85
N GLN A 7 0.34 -6.54 -7.69
CA GLN A 7 1.00 -5.99 -6.51
C GLN A 7 2.49 -5.76 -6.75
N GLU A 8 3.15 -6.66 -7.48
CA GLU A 8 4.58 -6.58 -7.81
C GLU A 8 4.87 -5.40 -8.73
N GLU A 9 3.99 -5.13 -9.70
CA GLU A 9 4.10 -3.93 -10.54
C GLU A 9 3.97 -2.66 -9.69
N LEU A 10 3.08 -2.65 -8.70
CA LEU A 10 2.93 -1.52 -7.78
C LEU A 10 4.16 -1.36 -6.87
N GLU A 11 4.72 -2.45 -6.35
CA GLU A 11 5.95 -2.43 -5.56
C GLU A 11 7.13 -1.91 -6.39
N ALA A 12 7.30 -2.39 -7.62
CA ALA A 12 8.35 -1.93 -8.52
C ALA A 12 8.24 -0.42 -8.79
N LEU A 13 7.04 0.10 -9.02
CA LEU A 13 6.81 1.53 -9.18
C LEU A 13 7.14 2.33 -7.92
N LEU A 14 6.79 1.83 -6.74
CA LEU A 14 7.15 2.47 -5.47
C LEU A 14 8.67 2.44 -5.23
N LEU A 15 9.37 1.38 -5.63
CA LEU A 15 10.83 1.28 -5.58
C LEU A 15 11.51 2.24 -6.56
N GLU A 16 10.96 2.41 -7.77
CA GLU A 16 11.47 3.41 -8.73
C GLU A 16 11.35 4.84 -8.18
N MET A 17 10.26 5.13 -7.45
CA MET A 17 10.04 6.43 -6.81
C MET A 17 10.86 6.61 -5.53
N TYR A 18 11.06 5.54 -4.75
CA TYR A 18 11.72 5.54 -3.46
C TYR A 18 12.84 4.47 -3.43
N PRO A 19 13.97 4.72 -4.11
CA PRO A 19 15.05 3.73 -4.28
C PRO A 19 15.73 3.33 -2.96
N ASP A 20 15.62 4.15 -1.92
CA ASP A 20 16.12 3.84 -0.58
C ASP A 20 15.25 2.81 0.17
N ASN A 21 14.23 2.24 -0.51
CA ASN A 21 13.28 1.27 0.04
C ASN A 21 12.57 1.80 1.31
N ARG A 22 12.41 3.12 1.39
CA ARG A 22 11.90 3.81 2.57
C ARG A 22 11.06 5.01 2.17
N ILE A 23 9.81 5.01 2.59
CA ILE A 23 8.83 6.07 2.32
C ILE A 23 8.50 6.73 3.65
N ALA A 24 8.63 8.06 3.73
CA ALA A 24 8.24 8.79 4.93
C ALA A 24 6.72 8.68 5.13
N ALA A 25 6.31 8.17 6.30
CA ALA A 25 4.88 7.99 6.58
C ALA A 25 4.14 9.33 6.59
N SER A 26 4.80 10.40 7.04
CA SER A 26 4.26 11.76 7.03
C SER A 26 4.01 12.29 5.62
N GLU A 27 4.92 12.04 4.69
CA GLU A 27 4.81 12.47 3.28
C GLU A 27 3.65 11.75 2.60
N PHE A 28 3.62 10.43 2.71
CA PHE A 28 2.54 9.63 2.13
C PHE A 28 1.18 9.99 2.72
N GLN A 29 1.09 10.08 4.06
CA GLN A 29 -0.14 10.45 4.74
C GLN A 29 -0.56 11.90 4.49
N ALA A 30 0.33 12.80 4.04
CA ALA A 30 -0.06 14.18 3.74
C ALA A 30 -1.06 14.25 2.58
N ALA A 31 -0.94 13.35 1.60
CA ALA A 31 -1.80 13.26 0.42
C ALA A 31 -3.18 12.62 0.69
N LEU A 32 -3.35 11.95 1.85
CA LEU A 32 -4.58 11.25 2.21
C LEU A 32 -5.61 12.18 2.86
N ASN A 33 -6.90 11.84 2.76
CA ASN A 33 -7.92 12.48 3.58
C ASN A 33 -7.85 11.98 5.04
N PRO A 34 -8.48 12.67 6.03
CA PRO A 34 -8.38 12.30 7.44
C PRO A 34 -8.85 10.87 7.77
N ILE A 35 -9.85 10.36 7.05
CA ILE A 35 -10.40 9.01 7.26
C ILE A 35 -9.35 7.98 6.82
N ASP A 36 -8.80 8.14 5.63
CA ASP A 36 -7.76 7.26 5.09
C ASP A 36 -6.51 7.23 5.97
N LYS A 37 -6.14 8.39 6.55
CA LYS A 37 -5.05 8.47 7.53
C LYS A 37 -5.34 7.64 8.78
N ALA A 38 -6.58 7.64 9.26
CA ALA A 38 -6.96 6.84 10.43
C ALA A 38 -6.95 5.34 10.10
N ILE A 39 -7.46 4.95 8.93
CA ILE A 39 -7.50 3.56 8.48
C ILE A 39 -6.08 3.00 8.33
N ILE A 40 -5.20 3.67 7.59
CA ILE A 40 -3.83 3.16 7.40
C ILE A 40 -3.05 3.08 8.72
N LYS A 41 -3.30 4.00 9.66
CA LYS A 41 -2.70 3.93 11.01
C LYS A 41 -3.26 2.79 11.83
N SER A 42 -4.52 2.38 11.63
CA SER A 42 -5.09 1.21 12.27
C SER A 42 -4.48 -0.07 11.71
N ASP A 43 -4.39 -0.17 10.38
CA ASP A 43 -3.98 -1.41 9.69
C ASP A 43 -2.47 -1.64 9.76
N LEU A 44 -1.69 -0.58 9.53
CA LEU A 44 -0.23 -0.65 9.56
C LEU A 44 0.34 -0.17 10.90
N GLY A 45 -0.43 0.45 11.79
CA GLY A 45 0.10 1.04 13.02
C GLY A 45 0.70 2.44 12.83
N ILE A 46 1.01 3.10 13.94
CA ILE A 46 1.62 4.43 13.95
C ILE A 46 3.13 4.29 13.76
N ARG A 47 3.65 4.69 12.60
CA ARG A 47 5.05 4.56 12.22
C ARG A 47 5.58 5.83 11.58
N ASN A 48 6.91 5.97 11.56
CA ASN A 48 7.59 7.06 10.88
C ASN A 48 7.87 6.76 9.39
N TRP A 49 7.93 5.48 9.01
CA TRP A 49 8.31 5.03 7.68
C TRP A 49 7.55 3.78 7.27
N TYR A 50 7.37 3.61 5.96
CA TYR A 50 6.88 2.39 5.31
C TYR A 50 7.92 1.91 4.31
N THR A 51 7.96 0.61 4.05
CA THR A 51 8.66 0.07 2.88
C THR A 51 7.72 0.08 1.66
N PRO A 52 8.25 0.23 0.43
CA PRO A 52 7.53 -0.01 -0.82
C PRO A 52 6.68 -1.28 -0.81
N LYS A 53 7.23 -2.40 -0.33
CA LYS A 53 6.53 -3.67 -0.22
C LYS A 53 5.28 -3.59 0.66
N GLU A 54 5.43 -3.12 1.91
CA GLU A 54 4.30 -3.00 2.84
C GLU A 54 3.21 -2.07 2.30
N LEU A 55 3.62 -0.99 1.64
CA LEU A 55 2.67 -0.01 1.10
C LEU A 55 1.98 -0.54 -0.16
N ALA A 56 2.69 -1.29 -1.01
CA ALA A 56 2.12 -1.99 -2.16
C ALA A 56 1.09 -3.02 -1.72
N GLU A 57 1.41 -3.87 -0.75
CA GLU A 57 0.48 -4.85 -0.16
C GLU A 57 -0.79 -4.17 0.36
N TYR A 58 -0.64 -3.09 1.14
CA TYR A 58 -1.78 -2.34 1.68
C TYR A 58 -2.66 -1.75 0.57
N LEU A 59 -2.06 -1.03 -0.38
CA LEU A 59 -2.78 -0.37 -1.48
C LEU A 59 -3.45 -1.38 -2.40
N TRP A 60 -2.77 -2.49 -2.69
CA TRP A 60 -3.30 -3.57 -3.51
C TRP A 60 -4.49 -4.25 -2.85
N ARG A 61 -4.34 -4.64 -1.58
CA ARG A 61 -5.43 -5.25 -0.80
C ARG A 61 -6.63 -4.33 -0.69
N ARG A 62 -6.41 -3.03 -0.46
CA ARG A 62 -7.49 -2.05 -0.35
C ARG A 62 -8.22 -1.85 -1.67
N SER A 63 -7.50 -1.82 -2.79
CA SER A 63 -8.09 -1.64 -4.12
C SER A 63 -8.85 -2.88 -4.61
N ASN A 64 -8.47 -4.06 -4.10
CA ASN A 64 -9.06 -5.35 -4.46
C ASN A 64 -9.87 -5.99 -3.32
N TYR A 65 -10.26 -5.21 -2.30
CA TYR A 65 -10.86 -5.70 -1.06
C TYR A 65 -12.03 -6.68 -1.30
N HIS A 66 -12.94 -6.31 -2.21
CA HIS A 66 -14.10 -7.14 -2.55
C HIS A 66 -13.75 -8.43 -3.29
N ALA A 67 -12.68 -8.45 -4.09
CA ALA A 67 -12.23 -9.66 -4.78
C ALA A 67 -11.58 -10.65 -3.80
N ILE A 68 -10.86 -10.14 -2.79
CA ILE A 68 -10.18 -10.94 -1.75
C ILE A 68 -11.19 -11.51 -0.74
N GLU A 69 -12.26 -10.79 -0.38
CA GLU A 69 -13.31 -11.34 0.49
C GLU A 69 -14.10 -12.48 -0.17
N THR A 70 -14.28 -12.45 -1.49
CA THR A 70 -14.97 -13.52 -2.23
C THR A 70 -14.10 -14.74 -2.50
N ASP A 71 -12.77 -14.64 -2.35
CA ASP A 71 -11.84 -15.76 -2.49
C ASP A 71 -10.86 -15.79 -1.32
N PRO A 72 -11.15 -16.54 -0.24
CA PRO A 72 -10.31 -16.61 0.95
C PRO A 72 -8.91 -17.19 0.69
N TYR A 73 -8.64 -17.73 -0.50
CA TYR A 73 -7.33 -18.24 -0.92
C TYR A 73 -6.51 -17.23 -1.75
N ALA A 74 -7.08 -16.09 -2.15
CA ALA A 74 -6.37 -15.07 -2.92
C ALA A 74 -5.24 -14.36 -2.14
N SER A 75 -5.20 -14.50 -0.81
CA SER A 75 -4.10 -13.99 0.04
C SER A 75 -2.96 -15.00 0.24
N SER A 76 -2.93 -16.11 -0.49
CA SER A 76 -1.95 -17.20 -0.28
C SER A 76 -1.20 -17.64 -1.54
N LEU A 77 -1.09 -16.78 -2.56
CA LEU A 77 -0.24 -17.01 -3.74
C LEU A 77 0.89 -16.00 -3.81
#